data_AF-T2JU38-F1
#
_entry.id   AF-T2JU38-F1
#
_cell.length_a   1.000
_cell.length_b   1.000
_cell.length_c   1.000
_cell.angle_alpha   90.00
_cell.angle_beta   90.00
_cell.angle_gamma   90.00
#
_symmetry.space_group_name_H-M   'P 1'
#
loop_
_entity.id
_entity.type
_entity.pdbx_description
1 polymer ?
#
loop_
_entity_poly.entity_id
_entity_poly.type
_entity_poly.pdbx_seq_one_letter_code
_entity_poly.pdbx_strand_id
1 'polypeptide(L)'
;MTHNYFDDYNIIKFLLPTKISYLGVMGSKNRIAKIIEDLNPTKTQLEKLYSPIGLDIGADTPAEIANSIISEIQAVSSKRNASFLKYRSQPLHQKYDVQQKQVITPKQRLKVED
;
A
#
# COMPACT_ATOMS: atom_id res chain seq x y z
N MET A 1 4.93 9.12 -11.55
CA MET A 1 6.35 9.49 -11.38
C MET A 1 6.66 10.57 -12.39
N THR A 2 7.33 11.63 -11.99
CA THR A 2 7.67 12.78 -12.87
C THR A 2 8.90 12.51 -13.73
N HIS A 3 9.56 11.37 -13.53
CA HIS A 3 10.88 11.01 -14.05
C HIS A 3 12.05 11.88 -13.54
N ASN A 4 11.77 12.99 -12.84
CA ASN A 4 12.77 13.84 -12.19
C ASN A 4 12.90 13.51 -10.69
N TYR A 5 14.14 13.29 -10.23
CA TYR A 5 14.42 12.90 -8.85
C TYR A 5 13.97 13.97 -7.85
N PHE A 6 14.28 15.23 -8.11
CA PHE A 6 13.97 16.34 -7.22
C PHE A 6 12.47 16.61 -7.14
N ASP A 7 11.76 16.48 -8.26
CA ASP A 7 10.31 16.64 -8.27
C ASP A 7 9.63 15.53 -7.45
N ASP A 8 10.00 14.26 -7.69
CA ASP A 8 9.48 13.14 -6.90
C ASP A 8 9.84 13.30 -5.40
N TYR A 9 11.08 13.70 -5.09
CA TYR A 9 11.51 13.99 -3.71
C TYR A 9 10.64 15.05 -3.05
N ASN A 10 10.41 16.18 -3.72
CA ASN A 10 9.63 17.29 -3.17
C ASN A 10 8.15 16.92 -2.99
N ILE A 11 7.56 16.20 -3.95
CA ILE A 11 6.18 15.70 -3.86
C ILE A 11 6.04 14.75 -2.67
N ILE A 12 6.95 13.77 -2.54
CA ILE A 12 6.93 12.81 -1.44
C ILE A 12 7.14 13.52 -0.10
N LYS A 13 8.12 14.42 -0.01
CA LYS A 13 8.37 15.26 1.17
C LYS A 13 7.14 16.03 1.62
N PHE A 14 6.41 16.61 0.67
CA PHE A 14 5.22 17.38 0.93
C PHE A 14 4.03 16.51 1.37
N LEU A 15 3.85 15.33 0.77
CA LEU A 15 2.70 14.46 1.01
C LEU A 15 2.87 13.52 2.23
N LEU A 16 4.09 13.12 2.58
CA LEU A 16 4.36 12.26 3.73
C LEU A 16 3.82 12.77 5.07
N PRO A 17 3.86 14.07 5.43
CA PRO A 17 3.27 14.54 6.69
C PRO A 17 1.73 14.68 6.67
N THR A 18 1.09 14.60 5.50
CA THR A 18 -0.36 14.81 5.38
C THR A 18 -1.20 13.64 5.92
N LYS A 19 -2.53 13.82 6.03
CA LYS A 19 -3.46 12.78 6.49
C LYS A 19 -3.94 11.81 5.39
N ILE A 20 -3.30 11.80 4.22
CA ILE A 20 -3.66 10.84 3.16
C ILE A 20 -3.49 9.39 3.64
N SER A 21 -4.42 8.53 3.22
CA SER A 21 -4.42 7.09 3.57
C SER A 21 -3.54 6.24 2.67
N TYR A 22 -3.14 6.77 1.51
CA TYR A 22 -2.38 6.04 0.50
C TYR A 22 -1.52 7.02 -0.31
N LEU A 23 -0.25 6.66 -0.52
CA LEU A 23 0.70 7.33 -1.38
C LEU A 23 1.42 6.29 -2.24
N GLY A 24 0.91 6.08 -3.45
CA GLY A 24 1.52 5.19 -4.42
C GLY A 24 2.59 5.90 -5.25
N VAL A 25 3.78 5.32 -5.33
CA VAL A 25 4.90 5.85 -6.14
C VAL A 25 5.35 4.81 -7.14
N MET A 26 5.21 5.17 -8.42
CA MET A 26 5.78 4.39 -9.52
C MET A 26 7.29 4.65 -9.62
N GLY A 27 8.08 3.62 -9.87
CA GLY A 27 9.54 3.74 -10.01
C GLY A 27 10.29 2.51 -9.52
N SER A 28 11.60 2.45 -9.79
CA SER A 28 12.43 1.35 -9.30
C SER A 28 12.59 1.40 -7.78
N LYS A 29 12.69 0.21 -7.16
CA LYS A 29 12.91 0.07 -5.71
C LYS A 29 14.09 0.92 -5.22
N ASN A 30 15.20 0.88 -5.96
CA ASN A 30 16.43 1.59 -5.59
C ASN A 30 16.25 3.11 -5.58
N ARG A 31 15.55 3.67 -6.58
CA ARG A 31 15.32 5.13 -6.66
C ARG A 31 14.49 5.62 -5.49
N ILE A 32 13.42 4.90 -5.16
CA ILE A 32 12.53 5.30 -4.06
C ILE A 32 13.17 5.06 -2.71
N ALA A 33 13.96 3.98 -2.54
CA ALA A 33 14.74 3.74 -1.33
C ALA A 33 15.69 4.90 -1.02
N LYS A 34 16.38 5.44 -2.04
CA LYS A 34 17.25 6.61 -1.89
C LYS A 34 16.49 7.86 -1.44
N ILE A 35 15.33 8.14 -2.03
CA ILE A 35 14.47 9.27 -1.61
C ILE A 35 14.02 9.10 -0.15
N ILE A 36 13.62 7.89 0.24
CA ILE A 36 13.21 7.59 1.62
C ILE A 36 14.36 7.79 2.60
N GLU A 37 15.56 7.33 2.25
CA GLU A 37 16.78 7.55 3.05
C GLU A 37 17.06 9.04 3.25
N ASP A 38 17.05 9.82 2.17
CA ASP A 38 17.28 11.27 2.21
C ASP A 38 16.20 12.04 3.01
N LEU A 39 14.96 11.52 3.04
CA LEU A 39 13.84 12.14 3.76
C LEU A 39 13.75 11.73 5.24
N ASN A 40 14.33 10.57 5.59
CA ASN A 40 14.27 9.96 6.92
C ASN A 40 12.88 10.03 7.60
N PRO A 41 11.81 9.54 6.95
CA PRO A 41 10.46 9.62 7.49
C PRO A 41 10.23 8.69 8.68
N THR A 42 9.22 9.01 9.48
CA THR A 42 8.78 8.14 10.57
C THR A 42 8.15 6.84 10.05
N LYS A 43 8.11 5.80 10.88
CA LYS A 43 7.46 4.52 10.54
C LYS A 43 6.01 4.69 10.09
N THR A 44 5.24 5.52 10.80
CA THR A 44 3.84 5.80 10.45
C THR A 44 3.68 6.51 9.11
N GLN A 45 4.63 7.35 8.71
CA GLN A 45 4.61 7.96 7.38
C GLN A 45 4.94 6.95 6.29
N LEU A 46 5.79 5.97 6.57
CA LEU A 46 6.11 4.87 5.65
C LEU A 46 4.98 3.86 5.49
N GLU A 47 4.13 3.65 6.49
CA GLU A 47 2.99 2.72 6.42
C GLU A 47 2.00 3.02 5.28
N LYS A 48 1.92 4.27 4.85
CA LYS A 48 1.06 4.72 3.75
C LYS A 48 1.77 4.84 2.40
N LEU A 49 3.08 4.58 2.33
CA LEU A 49 3.88 4.68 1.11
C LEU A 49 3.96 3.32 0.41
N TYR A 50 3.51 3.25 -0.83
CA TYR A 50 3.49 2.03 -1.64
C TYR A 50 4.42 2.21 -2.85
N SER A 51 5.51 1.45 -2.89
CA SER A 51 6.50 1.54 -3.96
C SER A 51 7.26 0.21 -4.16
N PRO A 52 7.37 -0.29 -5.40
CA PRO A 52 6.67 0.17 -6.59
C PRO A 52 5.15 0.04 -6.40
N ILE A 53 4.41 1.00 -6.94
CA ILE A 53 2.94 1.01 -6.88
C ILE A 53 2.34 -0.19 -7.63
N GLY A 54 1.26 -0.74 -7.10
CA GLY A 54 0.45 -1.76 -7.75
C GLY A 54 0.72 -3.19 -7.28
N LEU A 55 -0.26 -4.06 -7.51
CA LEU A 55 -0.18 -5.48 -7.17
C LEU A 55 0.69 -6.26 -8.14
N ASP A 56 1.35 -7.30 -7.63
CA ASP A 56 2.04 -8.29 -8.47
C ASP A 56 1.02 -9.24 -9.10
N ILE A 57 0.52 -8.85 -10.27
CA ILE A 57 -0.44 -9.62 -11.08
C ILE A 57 0.13 -9.99 -12.45
N GLY A 58 1.44 -9.86 -12.64
CA GLY A 58 2.09 -10.07 -13.95
C GLY A 58 1.71 -9.01 -14.99
N ALA A 59 1.57 -7.75 -14.57
CA ALA A 59 1.15 -6.65 -15.44
C ALA A 59 2.31 -6.13 -16.31
N ASP A 60 2.15 -6.13 -17.63
CA ASP A 60 3.16 -5.67 -18.59
C ASP A 60 2.68 -4.49 -19.45
N THR A 61 1.40 -4.50 -19.84
CA THR A 61 0.80 -3.43 -20.63
C THR A 61 0.34 -2.26 -19.76
N PRO A 62 0.21 -1.03 -20.31
CA PRO A 62 -0.31 0.10 -19.54
C PRO A 62 -1.69 -0.16 -18.91
N ALA A 63 -2.56 -0.91 -19.58
CA ALA A 63 -3.87 -1.27 -19.06
C ALA A 63 -3.79 -2.24 -17.88
N GLU A 64 -2.90 -3.24 -17.96
CA GLU A 64 -2.66 -4.17 -16.85
C GLU A 64 -2.01 -3.48 -15.66
N ILE A 65 -1.07 -2.57 -15.89
CA ILE A 65 -0.43 -1.76 -14.85
C ILE A 65 -1.48 -0.86 -14.18
N ALA A 66 -2.36 -0.22 -14.95
CA ALA A 66 -3.45 0.57 -14.39
C ALA A 66 -4.37 -0.31 -13.52
N ASN A 67 -4.71 -1.52 -13.98
CA ASN A 67 -5.53 -2.46 -13.22
C ASN A 67 -4.85 -2.92 -11.91
N SER A 68 -3.53 -3.14 -11.93
CA SER A 68 -2.77 -3.52 -10.73
C SER A 68 -2.77 -2.40 -9.69
N ILE A 69 -2.65 -1.14 -10.13
CA ILE A 69 -2.69 0.05 -9.26
C ILE A 69 -4.08 0.26 -8.66
N ILE A 70 -5.13 0.21 -9.48
CA ILE A 70 -6.52 0.38 -9.00
C ILE A 70 -6.87 -0.72 -7.99
N SER A 71 -6.45 -1.96 -8.25
CA SER A 71 -6.66 -3.08 -7.34
C SER A 71 -5.93 -2.90 -6.00
N GLU A 72 -4.69 -2.39 -6.01
CA GLU A 72 -3.96 -2.05 -4.78
C GLU A 72 -4.68 -0.95 -3.99
N ILE A 73 -5.08 0.14 -4.65
CA ILE A 73 -5.81 1.26 -4.02
C ILE A 73 -7.11 0.75 -3.38
N GLN A 74 -7.87 -0.09 -4.07
CA GLN A 74 -9.11 -0.67 -3.56
C GLN A 74 -8.85 -1.57 -2.35
N ALA A 75 -7.81 -2.39 -2.38
CA ALA A 75 -7.42 -3.24 -1.27
C ALA A 75 -7.06 -2.42 -0.04
N VAL A 76 -6.20 -1.40 -0.18
CA VAL A 76 -5.82 -0.50 0.92
C VAL A 76 -7.04 0.24 1.48
N SER A 77 -7.89 0.80 0.62
CA SER A 77 -9.12 1.49 1.04
C SER A 77 -10.08 0.58 1.79
N SER A 78 -10.11 -0.70 1.41
CA SER A 78 -10.90 -1.73 2.08
C SER A 78 -10.15 -2.38 3.25
N LYS A 79 -8.96 -1.92 3.63
CA LYS A 79 -8.13 -2.56 4.67
C LYS A 79 -7.91 -4.06 4.42
N ARG A 80 -7.67 -4.42 3.16
CA ARG A 80 -7.38 -5.78 2.68
C ARG A 80 -5.96 -5.86 2.16
N ASN A 81 -5.44 -7.08 2.08
CA ASN A 81 -4.09 -7.39 1.64
C ASN A 81 -4.02 -7.87 0.18
N ALA A 82 -5.12 -7.76 -0.58
CA ALA A 82 -5.21 -8.21 -1.98
C ALA A 82 -4.75 -9.67 -2.24
N SER A 83 -4.92 -10.57 -1.26
CA SER A 83 -4.59 -11.99 -1.43
C SER A 83 -5.70 -12.77 -2.14
N PHE A 84 -5.39 -14.01 -2.55
CA PHE A 84 -6.37 -14.88 -3.19
C PHE A 84 -7.55 -15.17 -2.26
N LEU A 85 -8.77 -14.99 -2.80
CA LEU A 85 -10.00 -15.13 -2.02
C LEU A 85 -10.21 -16.54 -1.46
N LYS A 86 -9.68 -17.59 -2.12
CA LYS A 86 -9.72 -18.98 -1.64
C LYS A 86 -9.04 -19.21 -0.30
N TYR A 87 -8.14 -18.32 0.12
CA TYR A 87 -7.46 -18.38 1.42
C TYR A 87 -8.19 -17.59 2.51
N ARG A 88 -9.35 -16.99 2.20
CA ARG A 88 -10.12 -16.21 3.16
C ARG A 88 -10.95 -17.12 4.05
N SER A 89 -10.78 -17.00 5.36
CA SER A 89 -11.58 -17.70 6.37
C SER A 89 -12.87 -16.95 6.77
N GLN A 90 -13.01 -15.68 6.39
CA GLN A 90 -14.16 -14.82 6.73
C GLN A 90 -15.24 -14.79 5.63
N PRO A 91 -16.53 -14.59 5.96
CA PRO A 91 -17.64 -14.57 5.00
C PRO A 91 -17.46 -13.54 3.88
N LEU A 92 -17.82 -13.89 2.63
CA LEU A 92 -17.57 -13.05 1.45
C LEU A 92 -18.14 -11.63 1.60
N HIS A 93 -19.39 -11.53 2.02
CA HIS A 93 -20.10 -10.28 2.23
C HIS A 93 -20.12 -9.93 3.72
N GLN A 94 -19.01 -9.39 4.21
CA GLN A 94 -19.01 -8.69 5.49
C GLN A 94 -19.07 -7.22 5.15
N LYS A 95 -20.21 -6.58 5.44
CA LYS A 95 -20.37 -5.14 5.23
C LYS A 95 -19.24 -4.43 5.96
N TYR A 96 -18.48 -3.62 5.23
CA TYR A 96 -17.57 -2.67 5.85
C TYR A 96 -18.41 -1.61 6.53
N ASP A 97 -18.75 -1.85 7.80
CA ASP A 97 -19.22 -0.76 8.63
C ASP A 97 -18.07 0.22 8.79
N VAL A 98 -18.24 1.39 8.17
CA VAL A 98 -17.31 2.53 8.20
C VAL A 98 -17.02 2.99 9.65
N GLN A 99 -17.70 2.42 10.65
CA GLN A 99 -17.65 2.84 12.05
C GLN A 99 -16.83 1.95 13.01
N GLN A 100 -16.28 0.80 12.64
CA GLN A 100 -15.49 -0.01 13.60
C GLN A 100 -13.97 0.06 13.38
N LYS A 101 -13.32 0.91 14.18
CA LYS A 101 -11.88 0.86 14.45
C LYS A 101 -11.56 -0.37 15.30
N GLN A 102 -11.15 -1.48 14.70
CA GLN A 102 -10.30 -2.46 15.39
C GLN A 102 -9.03 -2.70 14.58
N VAL A 103 -7.91 -2.36 15.20
CA VAL A 103 -6.55 -2.60 14.72
C VAL A 103 -6.25 -4.08 14.98
N ILE A 104 -6.24 -4.90 13.93
CA ILE A 104 -5.73 -6.28 14.05
C ILE A 104 -4.22 -6.19 13.87
N THR A 105 -3.47 -6.40 14.97
CA THR A 105 -1.99 -6.45 14.94
C THR A 105 -1.50 -7.88 14.74
N PRO A 106 -0.30 -8.09 14.16
CA PRO A 106 0.17 -9.41 13.67
C PRO A 106 0.43 -10.50 14.74
N LYS A 107 0.15 -10.25 16.03
CA LYS A 107 0.57 -11.14 17.14
C LYS A 107 -0.39 -12.28 17.51
N GLN A 108 -1.52 -12.43 16.83
CA GLN A 108 -2.52 -13.47 17.19
C GLN A 108 -2.40 -14.77 16.39
N ARG A 109 -1.29 -15.01 15.68
CA ARG A 109 -1.14 -16.14 14.74
C ARG A 109 -0.65 -17.47 15.33
N LEU A 110 -0.39 -17.59 16.62
CA LEU A 110 0.16 -18.82 17.21
C LEU A 110 -0.41 -19.07 18.60
N LYS A 111 -1.69 -19.45 18.71
CA LYS A 111 -2.26 -20.23 19.83
C LYS A 111 -3.65 -20.77 19.47
N VAL A 112 -3.71 -21.67 18.49
CA VAL A 112 -4.67 -22.77 18.33
C VAL A 112 -3.99 -23.61 17.23
N GLU A 113 -3.53 -24.84 17.43
CA GLU A 113 -4.25 -26.03 17.87
C GLU A 113 -3.31 -26.96 18.66
N ASP A 114 -3.92 -27.83 19.47
CA ASP A 114 -3.33 -28.92 20.27
C ASP A 114 -2.65 -30.01 19.41
#